data_AF-K0IEX8-F1
#
_entry.id   AF-K0IEX8-F1
#
_cell.length_a   1.000
_cell.length_b   1.000
_cell.length_c   1.000
_cell.angle_alpha   90.00
_cell.angle_beta   90.00
_cell.angle_gamma   90.00
#
_symmetry.space_group_name_H-M   'P 1'
#
loop_
_entity.id
_entity.type
_entity.pdbx_description
1 polymer ?
#
loop_
_entity_poly.entity_id
_entity_poly.type
_entity_poly.pdbx_seq_one_letter_code
_entity_poly.pdbx_strand_id
1 'polypeptide(L)'
;MRFIISAEKIRIINQMAASPLVKYFATVLSGIIAALLISSLVLQAYAADLSASLVPQTDNAKVSYIGVKTVTIRYPEGSSLAQELNGKNERIQFELNGTTSSQDESGMSEVISAVNRAFIAAQSPVQVEQAAIIYTAVLRGGPQSTLISYRVDLQPTLERYLITTDSSGDIIDLEWRGIVVQEPLVVTAPDIGRININYPIGLLEALYPSIAEKLANSPASTVLEDPILNFDDFNAPMGSWHRLFDPVGTYGTSVGLDTGGAKALSVYSLGESSLREGAHTETEKDADATIDGAQVNVHSTTPPPSGQITIAGYANHQENEGAEFAIVTAEAPAGAQTSTGGFPIQVLLVLGGMMGAVAIFVLLKARK
;
A
#
# COMPACT_ATOMS: atom_id res chain seq x y z
N MET A 1 37.55 -5.09 50.27
CA MET A 1 36.88 -6.40 50.31
C MET A 1 37.06 -7.06 48.94
N ARG A 2 38.05 -7.95 48.76
CA ARG A 2 38.28 -8.64 47.47
C ARG A 2 37.43 -9.91 47.45
N PHE A 3 36.43 -9.97 46.56
CA PHE A 3 35.67 -11.20 46.33
C PHE A 3 36.57 -12.19 45.56
N ILE A 4 37.06 -13.20 46.26
CA ILE A 4 37.74 -14.35 45.64
C ILE A 4 36.65 -15.26 45.08
N ILE A 5 36.43 -15.20 43.76
CA ILE A 5 35.59 -16.17 43.06
C ILE A 5 36.46 -17.42 42.86
N SER A 6 36.08 -18.52 43.52
CA SER A 6 36.78 -19.81 43.40
C SER A 6 36.82 -20.30 41.94
N ALA A 7 37.97 -20.83 41.52
CA ALA A 7 38.21 -21.38 40.18
C ALA A 7 37.21 -22.48 39.78
N GLU A 8 36.58 -23.14 40.75
CA GLU A 8 35.55 -24.15 40.54
C GLU A 8 34.24 -23.55 40.00
N LYS A 9 33.87 -22.34 40.44
CA LYS A 9 32.71 -21.60 39.92
C LYS A 9 32.93 -21.12 38.48
N ILE A 10 34.16 -20.76 38.13
CA ILE A 10 34.53 -20.35 36.76
C ILE A 10 34.43 -21.54 35.78
N ARG A 11 34.83 -22.75 36.23
CA ARG A 11 34.75 -23.97 35.42
C ARG A 11 33.30 -24.38 35.10
N ILE A 12 32.39 -24.23 36.06
CA ILE A 12 30.96 -24.56 35.90
C ILE A 12 30.27 -23.56 34.94
N ILE A 13 30.63 -22.27 35.01
CA ILE A 13 30.11 -21.24 34.09
C ILE A 13 30.57 -21.50 32.64
N ASN A 14 31.84 -21.87 32.45
CA ASN A 14 32.36 -22.18 31.11
C ASN A 14 31.79 -23.49 30.53
N GLN A 15 31.46 -24.48 31.37
CA GLN A 15 30.78 -25.71 30.91
C GLN A 15 29.32 -25.46 30.54
N MET A 16 28.61 -24.55 31.22
CA MET A 16 27.26 -24.14 30.83
C MET A 16 27.27 -23.36 29.51
N ALA A 17 28.23 -22.44 29.30
CA ALA A 17 28.34 -21.68 28.04
C ALA A 17 28.69 -22.55 26.82
N ALA A 18 29.38 -23.69 27.01
CA ALA A 18 29.75 -24.61 25.95
C ALA A 18 28.66 -25.65 25.62
N SER A 19 27.57 -25.71 26.41
CA SER A 19 26.51 -26.69 26.21
C SER A 19 25.76 -26.44 24.89
N PRO A 20 25.44 -27.51 24.13
CA PRO A 20 24.69 -27.37 22.87
C PRO A 20 23.32 -26.74 23.10
N LEU A 21 22.73 -26.89 24.29
CA LEU A 21 21.46 -26.32 24.69
C LEU A 21 21.54 -24.80 24.89
N VAL A 22 22.65 -24.29 25.46
CA VAL A 22 22.88 -22.84 25.63
C VAL A 22 23.24 -22.18 24.30
N LYS A 23 23.98 -22.88 23.43
CA LYS A 23 24.22 -22.41 22.06
C LYS A 23 22.93 -22.36 21.25
N TYR A 24 22.10 -23.40 21.28
CA TYR A 24 20.79 -23.40 20.63
C TYR A 24 19.88 -22.28 21.17
N PHE A 25 19.83 -22.10 22.49
CA PHE A 25 19.02 -21.05 23.11
C PHE A 25 19.52 -19.65 22.71
N ALA A 26 20.84 -19.42 22.67
CA ALA A 26 21.42 -18.15 22.23
C ALA A 26 21.19 -17.91 20.72
N THR A 27 21.29 -18.92 19.86
CA THR A 27 21.05 -18.79 18.42
C THR A 27 19.56 -18.56 18.12
N VAL A 28 18.66 -19.29 18.79
CA VAL A 28 17.21 -19.12 18.64
C VAL A 28 16.77 -17.77 19.20
N LEU A 29 17.26 -17.38 20.37
CA LEU A 29 16.95 -16.08 20.98
C LEU A 29 17.54 -14.92 20.15
N SER A 30 18.75 -15.06 19.61
CA SER A 30 19.33 -14.07 18.69
C SER A 30 18.59 -14.01 17.35
N GLY A 31 18.05 -15.12 16.86
CA GLY A 31 17.22 -15.16 15.66
C GLY A 31 15.85 -14.49 15.88
N ILE A 32 15.23 -14.73 17.04
CA ILE A 32 13.96 -14.09 17.43
C ILE A 32 14.17 -12.59 17.71
N ILE A 33 15.26 -12.21 18.37
CA ILE A 33 15.60 -10.80 18.61
C ILE A 33 15.99 -10.09 17.31
N ALA A 34 16.71 -10.76 16.39
CA ALA A 34 16.96 -10.21 15.06
C ALA A 34 15.66 -10.04 14.25
N ALA A 35 14.74 -11.01 14.30
CA ALA A 35 13.42 -10.91 13.68
C ALA A 35 12.57 -9.77 14.30
N LEU A 36 12.60 -9.60 15.62
CA LEU A 36 11.89 -8.54 16.35
C LEU A 36 12.54 -7.14 16.20
N LEU A 37 13.87 -7.07 15.99
CA LEU A 37 14.58 -5.82 15.71
C LEU A 37 14.46 -5.42 14.23
N ILE A 38 14.26 -6.38 13.32
CA ILE A 38 13.88 -6.10 11.92
C ILE A 38 12.44 -5.58 11.84
N SER A 39 11.55 -5.98 12.76
CA SER A 39 10.16 -5.50 12.81
C SER A 39 9.96 -4.15 13.53
N SER A 40 11.02 -3.53 14.07
CA SER A 40 10.90 -2.23 14.74
C SER A 40 11.53 -1.11 13.91
N LEU A 41 10.68 -0.17 13.49
CA LEU A 41 10.96 1.10 12.79
C LEU A 41 10.79 1.13 11.25
N VAL A 42 9.73 0.48 10.76
CA VAL A 42 8.81 1.23 9.90
C VAL A 42 7.53 1.36 10.72
N LEU A 43 7.19 2.57 11.16
CA LEU A 43 5.82 2.83 11.56
C LEU A 43 4.99 2.55 10.30
N GLN A 44 4.37 1.37 10.21
CA GLN A 44 3.27 1.13 9.30
C GLN A 44 2.08 1.94 9.83
N ALA A 45 2.17 3.27 9.73
CA ALA A 45 0.96 4.03 9.50
C ALA A 45 0.52 3.54 8.13
N TYR A 46 -0.45 2.63 8.10
CA TYR A 46 -1.09 2.20 6.86
C TYR A 46 -1.77 3.44 6.28
N ALA A 47 -1.01 4.20 5.49
CA ALA A 47 -1.58 5.13 4.54
C ALA A 47 -2.34 4.27 3.53
N ALA A 48 -3.54 4.67 3.16
CA ALA A 48 -4.28 4.00 2.11
C ALA A 48 -3.42 3.98 0.84
N ASP A 49 -3.32 2.81 0.19
CA ASP A 49 -2.65 2.64 -1.10
C ASP A 49 -3.31 3.50 -2.18
N LEU A 50 -4.59 3.81 -2.03
CA LEU A 50 -5.28 4.85 -2.79
C LEU A 50 -5.89 5.89 -1.85
N SER A 51 -5.56 7.17 -2.04
CA SER A 51 -6.23 8.27 -1.35
C SER A 51 -6.55 9.40 -2.32
N ALA A 52 -7.81 9.85 -2.33
CA ALA A 52 -8.26 10.96 -3.15
C ALA A 52 -9.26 11.85 -2.40
N SER A 53 -9.20 13.15 -2.69
CA SER A 53 -10.20 14.13 -2.28
C SER A 53 -10.66 14.90 -3.51
N LEU A 54 -11.88 14.61 -3.96
CA LEU A 54 -12.49 15.20 -5.14
C LEU A 54 -13.41 16.35 -4.74
N VAL A 55 -13.22 17.50 -5.38
CA VAL A 55 -14.10 18.67 -5.25
C VAL A 55 -14.64 18.98 -6.64
N PRO A 56 -15.85 18.51 -7.01
CA PRO A 56 -16.37 18.63 -8.38
C PRO A 56 -16.30 20.05 -8.95
N GLN A 57 -16.47 21.06 -8.10
CA GLN A 57 -16.46 22.48 -8.50
C GLN A 57 -15.11 22.97 -9.01
N THR A 58 -14.01 22.29 -8.65
CA THR A 58 -12.66 22.66 -9.08
C THR A 58 -12.16 21.82 -10.25
N ASP A 59 -12.76 20.65 -10.50
CA ASP A 59 -12.29 19.63 -11.45
C ASP A 59 -10.77 19.39 -11.39
N ASN A 60 -10.22 19.48 -10.17
CA ASN A 60 -8.81 19.31 -9.88
C ASN A 60 -8.65 18.58 -8.54
N ALA A 61 -7.87 17.51 -8.52
CA ALA A 61 -7.69 16.71 -7.31
C ALA A 61 -6.27 16.18 -7.19
N LYS A 62 -5.68 16.33 -6.00
CA LYS A 62 -4.47 15.59 -5.65
C LYS A 62 -4.85 14.18 -5.22
N VAL A 63 -4.24 13.20 -5.86
CA VAL A 63 -4.43 11.79 -5.55
C VAL A 63 -3.10 11.21 -5.10
N SER A 64 -3.15 10.16 -4.28
CA SER A 64 -2.00 9.42 -3.80
C SER A 64 -2.20 7.95 -4.18
N TYR A 65 -1.25 7.40 -4.91
CA TYR A 65 -1.13 5.99 -5.27
C TYR A 65 0.14 5.44 -4.61
N ILE A 66 0.00 4.66 -3.55
CA ILE A 66 1.12 4.11 -2.79
C ILE A 66 1.22 2.63 -3.10
N GLY A 67 2.25 2.26 -3.85
CA GLY A 67 2.61 0.86 -4.06
C GLY A 67 3.69 0.44 -3.07
N VAL A 68 3.54 -0.75 -2.46
CA VAL A 68 4.55 -1.36 -1.57
C VAL A 68 4.74 -2.81 -1.98
N LYS A 69 6.00 -3.24 -2.14
CA LYS A 69 6.30 -4.65 -2.45
C LYS A 69 7.58 -5.09 -1.74
N THR A 70 7.58 -6.33 -1.27
CA THR A 70 8.76 -7.00 -0.73
C THR A 70 9.10 -8.21 -1.59
N VAL A 71 10.37 -8.38 -1.91
CA VAL A 71 10.90 -9.49 -2.69
C VAL A 71 12.03 -10.15 -1.93
N THR A 72 11.98 -11.47 -1.79
CA THR A 72 13.05 -12.30 -1.25
C THR A 72 13.61 -13.17 -2.36
N ILE A 73 14.90 -13.03 -2.63
CA ILE A 73 15.67 -13.88 -3.54
C ILE A 73 16.46 -14.86 -2.69
N ARG A 74 16.09 -16.14 -2.69
CA ARG A 74 16.77 -17.23 -1.96
C ARG A 74 17.74 -17.95 -2.88
N TYR A 75 18.96 -18.19 -2.40
CA TYR A 75 20.02 -18.87 -3.15
C TYR A 75 20.93 -19.68 -2.22
N PRO A 76 21.63 -20.72 -2.73
CA PRO A 76 22.60 -21.48 -1.96
C PRO A 76 23.75 -20.61 -1.45
N GLU A 77 24.24 -20.93 -0.26
CA GLU A 77 25.46 -20.34 0.28
C GLU A 77 26.65 -20.63 -0.65
N GLY A 78 27.47 -19.61 -0.90
CA GLY A 78 28.63 -19.71 -1.80
C GLY A 78 28.31 -19.63 -3.30
N SER A 79 27.04 -19.55 -3.69
CA SER A 79 26.63 -19.25 -5.08
C SER A 79 27.17 -17.89 -5.57
N SER A 80 27.13 -17.65 -6.88
CA SER A 80 27.55 -16.35 -7.44
C SER A 80 26.74 -15.19 -6.86
N LEU A 81 25.42 -15.35 -6.71
CA LEU A 81 24.56 -14.36 -6.04
C LEU A 81 25.01 -14.11 -4.60
N ALA A 82 25.29 -15.17 -3.83
CA ALA A 82 25.75 -15.02 -2.46
C ALA A 82 27.09 -14.27 -2.38
N GLN A 83 28.01 -14.50 -3.32
CA GLN A 83 29.32 -13.82 -3.34
C GLN A 83 29.18 -12.31 -3.58
N GLU A 84 28.25 -11.89 -4.42
CA GLU A 84 28.04 -10.48 -4.76
C GLU A 84 27.15 -9.74 -3.73
N LEU A 85 26.14 -10.41 -3.18
CA LEU A 85 25.11 -9.78 -2.32
C LEU A 85 25.35 -9.96 -0.82
N ASN A 86 26.11 -10.96 -0.37
CA ASN A 86 26.29 -11.19 1.05
C ASN A 86 26.95 -9.99 1.76
N GLY A 87 26.30 -9.50 2.81
CA GLY A 87 26.77 -8.35 3.60
C GLY A 87 26.42 -6.99 3.02
N LYS A 88 25.68 -6.94 1.90
CA LYS A 88 25.18 -5.69 1.31
C LYS A 88 24.00 -5.14 2.11
N ASN A 89 23.98 -3.83 2.30
CA ASN A 89 22.91 -3.11 2.99
C ASN A 89 22.75 -1.72 2.39
N GLU A 90 21.87 -1.61 1.40
CA GLU A 90 21.67 -0.40 0.62
C GLU A 90 20.33 0.22 0.97
N ARG A 91 20.27 1.56 0.98
CA ARG A 91 19.03 2.32 1.14
C ARG A 91 19.06 3.49 0.17
N ILE A 92 18.05 3.55 -0.69
CA ILE A 92 17.82 4.65 -1.63
C ILE A 92 16.53 5.35 -1.22
N GLN A 93 16.55 6.67 -1.23
CA GLN A 93 15.36 7.50 -1.06
C GLN A 93 15.52 8.80 -1.83
N PHE A 94 14.52 9.15 -2.63
CA PHE A 94 14.48 10.42 -3.35
C PHE A 94 13.04 10.84 -3.62
N GLU A 95 12.90 12.11 -3.95
CA GLU A 95 11.64 12.72 -4.39
C GLU A 95 11.90 13.42 -5.72
N LEU A 96 10.97 13.25 -6.66
CA LEU A 96 10.96 13.93 -7.94
C LEU A 96 9.59 14.55 -8.16
N ASN A 97 9.56 15.72 -8.78
CA ASN A 97 8.33 16.37 -9.20
C ASN A 97 8.50 16.85 -10.63
N GLY A 98 7.42 16.83 -11.40
CA GLY A 98 7.49 17.24 -12.80
C GLY A 98 6.12 17.51 -13.39
N THR A 99 6.18 17.96 -14.64
CA THR A 99 5.04 18.27 -15.50
C THR A 99 5.22 17.61 -16.86
N THR A 100 4.15 17.54 -17.65
CA THR A 100 4.20 17.08 -19.05
C THR A 100 5.19 17.86 -19.94
N SER A 101 5.54 19.08 -19.53
CA SER A 101 6.45 19.98 -20.25
C SER A 101 7.82 20.13 -19.58
N SER A 102 8.10 19.35 -18.53
CA SER A 102 9.40 19.39 -17.84
C SER A 102 10.51 19.05 -18.84
N GLN A 103 11.47 19.97 -18.98
CA GLN A 103 12.66 19.78 -19.82
C GLN A 103 13.86 19.27 -19.01
N ASP A 104 13.62 18.79 -17.78
CA ASP A 104 14.66 18.19 -16.97
C ASP A 104 14.93 16.75 -17.41
N GLU A 105 16.14 16.26 -17.15
CA GLU A 105 16.52 14.88 -17.45
C GLU A 105 15.99 13.90 -16.38
N SER A 106 14.96 14.30 -15.62
CA SER A 106 14.43 13.53 -14.49
C SER A 106 13.67 12.27 -14.94
N GLY A 107 13.11 12.27 -16.14
CA GLY A 107 12.21 11.22 -16.65
C GLY A 107 10.75 11.35 -16.19
N MET A 108 10.39 12.45 -15.51
CA MET A 108 9.04 12.65 -14.99
C MET A 108 7.98 12.86 -16.09
N SER A 109 8.35 13.43 -17.24
CA SER A 109 7.44 13.56 -18.39
C SER A 109 6.97 12.20 -18.91
N GLU A 110 7.87 11.21 -18.92
CA GLU A 110 7.61 9.84 -19.33
C GLU A 110 6.72 9.13 -18.32
N VAL A 111 6.94 9.35 -17.02
CA VAL A 111 6.06 8.82 -15.97
C VAL A 111 4.64 9.36 -16.11
N ILE A 112 4.49 10.68 -16.28
CA ILE A 112 3.17 11.31 -16.47
C ILE A 112 2.49 10.77 -17.73
N SER A 113 3.26 10.58 -18.80
CA SER A 113 2.76 10.00 -20.06
C SER A 113 2.29 8.55 -19.88
N ALA A 114 3.00 7.74 -19.09
CA ALA A 114 2.63 6.36 -18.77
C ALA A 114 1.34 6.29 -17.94
N VAL A 115 1.22 7.17 -16.94
CA VAL A 115 0.01 7.30 -16.11
C VAL A 115 -1.20 7.72 -16.96
N ASN A 116 -1.05 8.71 -17.84
CA ASN A 116 -2.13 9.09 -18.77
C ASN A 116 -2.53 7.94 -19.72
N ARG A 117 -1.57 7.13 -20.20
CA ARG A 117 -1.89 5.91 -20.96
C ARG A 117 -2.69 4.91 -20.12
N ALA A 118 -2.36 4.76 -18.84
CA ALA A 118 -3.08 3.88 -17.94
C ALA A 118 -4.54 4.34 -17.71
N PHE A 119 -4.79 5.65 -17.59
CA PHE A 119 -6.17 6.19 -17.55
C PHE A 119 -6.94 5.91 -18.85
N ILE A 120 -6.31 6.11 -20.00
CA ILE A 120 -6.93 5.78 -21.30
C ILE A 120 -7.27 4.29 -21.39
N ALA A 121 -6.38 3.41 -20.90
CA ALA A 121 -6.62 1.97 -20.87
C ALA A 121 -7.77 1.59 -19.93
N ALA A 122 -7.92 2.31 -18.81
CA ALA A 122 -9.06 2.22 -17.91
C ALA A 122 -10.33 2.92 -18.45
N GLN A 123 -10.30 3.47 -19.68
CA GLN A 123 -11.43 4.20 -20.28
C GLN A 123 -11.84 5.47 -19.53
N SER A 124 -10.95 5.99 -18.68
CA SER A 124 -11.16 7.23 -17.94
C SER A 124 -10.82 8.45 -18.81
N PRO A 125 -11.63 9.53 -18.76
CA PRO A 125 -11.32 10.81 -19.39
C PRO A 125 -10.29 11.65 -18.62
N VAL A 126 -9.88 11.19 -17.43
CA VAL A 126 -8.96 11.91 -16.55
C VAL A 126 -7.61 12.14 -17.20
N GLN A 127 -7.03 13.29 -16.89
CA GLN A 127 -5.71 13.69 -17.35
C GLN A 127 -4.83 14.14 -16.19
N VAL A 128 -3.52 13.99 -16.36
CA VAL A 128 -2.50 14.45 -15.43
C VAL A 128 -1.51 15.33 -16.16
N GLU A 129 -1.38 16.58 -15.71
CA GLU A 129 -0.36 17.50 -16.21
C GLU A 129 0.86 17.59 -15.31
N GLN A 130 0.70 17.26 -14.02
CA GLN A 130 1.75 17.32 -13.01
C GLN A 130 1.67 16.14 -12.04
N ALA A 131 2.83 15.65 -11.61
CA ALA A 131 2.93 14.60 -10.61
C ALA A 131 4.19 14.75 -9.78
N ALA A 132 4.14 14.21 -8.56
CA ALA A 132 5.31 13.95 -7.75
C ALA A 132 5.47 12.44 -7.49
N ILE A 133 6.69 12.00 -7.24
CA ILE A 133 7.04 10.64 -6.89
C ILE A 133 7.95 10.67 -5.68
N ILE A 134 7.60 9.92 -4.65
CA ILE A 134 8.51 9.60 -3.54
C ILE A 134 8.89 8.13 -3.64
N TYR A 135 10.17 7.87 -3.84
CA TYR A 135 10.71 6.52 -3.95
C TYR A 135 11.50 6.17 -2.70
N THR A 136 11.31 4.96 -2.17
CA THR A 136 12.19 4.40 -1.14
C THR A 136 12.44 2.93 -1.43
N ALA A 137 13.70 2.51 -1.38
CA ALA A 137 14.07 1.11 -1.51
C ALA A 137 15.17 0.73 -0.52
N VAL A 138 15.11 -0.50 -0.05
CA VAL A 138 16.09 -1.12 0.85
C VAL A 138 16.46 -2.48 0.28
N LEU A 139 17.76 -2.74 0.15
CA LEU A 139 18.31 -4.05 -0.20
C LEU A 139 19.17 -4.55 0.94
N ARG A 140 18.90 -5.75 1.42
CA ARG A 140 19.69 -6.44 2.45
C ARG A 140 20.08 -7.81 1.97
N GLY A 141 21.36 -8.00 1.67
CA GLY A 141 21.90 -9.25 1.21
C GLY A 141 22.58 -10.04 2.32
N GLY A 142 22.26 -11.33 2.40
CA GLY A 142 22.84 -12.30 3.31
C GLY A 142 23.45 -13.49 2.57
N PRO A 143 23.96 -14.48 3.32
CA PRO A 143 24.68 -15.62 2.73
C PRO A 143 23.78 -16.56 1.93
N GLN A 144 22.46 -16.56 2.18
CA GLN A 144 21.49 -17.48 1.57
C GLN A 144 20.27 -16.78 0.97
N SER A 145 20.13 -15.47 1.20
CA SER A 145 19.02 -14.71 0.65
C SER A 145 19.32 -13.23 0.57
N THR A 146 18.64 -12.55 -0.33
CA THR A 146 18.57 -11.09 -0.38
C THR A 146 17.12 -10.66 -0.26
N LEU A 147 16.87 -9.68 0.61
CA LEU A 147 15.59 -9.02 0.78
C LEU A 147 15.62 -7.66 0.09
N ILE A 148 14.64 -7.39 -0.76
CA ILE A 148 14.39 -6.10 -1.39
C ILE A 148 13.02 -5.63 -0.94
N SER A 149 12.93 -4.48 -0.30
CA SER A 149 11.65 -3.84 0.02
C SER A 149 11.65 -2.46 -0.61
N TYR A 150 10.61 -2.13 -1.37
CA TYR A 150 10.50 -0.83 -2.01
C TYR A 150 9.07 -0.31 -2.01
N ARG A 151 8.97 1.02 -2.05
CA ARG A 151 7.75 1.81 -2.02
C ARG A 151 7.84 2.91 -3.06
N VAL A 152 6.74 3.10 -3.79
CA VAL A 152 6.53 4.23 -4.70
C VAL A 152 5.27 4.95 -4.26
N ASP A 153 5.37 6.23 -3.96
CA ASP A 153 4.26 7.12 -3.69
C ASP A 153 4.10 8.03 -4.91
N LEU A 154 3.16 7.70 -5.79
CA LEU A 154 2.83 8.47 -6.99
C LEU A 154 1.70 9.45 -6.63
N GLN A 155 1.97 10.74 -6.78
CA GLN A 155 1.07 11.82 -6.39
C GLN A 155 0.70 12.69 -7.60
N PRO A 156 -0.21 12.22 -8.48
CA PRO A 156 -0.65 13.01 -9.61
C PRO A 156 -1.66 14.07 -9.16
N THR A 157 -1.73 15.15 -9.93
CA THR A 157 -2.89 16.04 -9.91
C THR A 157 -3.80 15.66 -11.07
N LEU A 158 -4.96 15.11 -10.72
CA LEU A 158 -5.99 14.74 -11.68
C LEU A 158 -6.77 15.97 -12.12
N GLU A 159 -7.11 16.00 -13.39
CA GLU A 159 -8.01 16.94 -14.03
C GLU A 159 -9.01 16.18 -14.88
N ARG A 160 -10.15 16.80 -15.20
CA ARG A 160 -11.17 16.23 -16.10
C ARG A 160 -11.82 14.97 -15.57
N TYR A 161 -11.94 14.85 -14.25
CA TYR A 161 -12.79 13.83 -13.65
C TYR A 161 -14.26 14.27 -13.64
N LEU A 162 -14.57 15.55 -13.78
CA LEU A 162 -15.93 16.04 -14.02
C LEU A 162 -16.32 15.81 -15.50
N ILE A 163 -17.28 14.91 -15.74
CA ILE A 163 -17.77 14.58 -17.09
C ILE A 163 -18.74 15.65 -17.57
N THR A 164 -19.73 15.98 -16.74
CA THR A 164 -20.74 17.00 -17.04
C THR A 164 -21.42 17.46 -15.76
N THR A 165 -22.03 18.63 -15.80
CA THR A 165 -22.98 19.11 -14.80
C THR A 165 -24.36 19.14 -15.43
N ASP A 166 -25.36 18.56 -14.78
CA ASP A 166 -26.75 18.65 -15.20
C ASP A 166 -27.69 19.10 -14.07
N SER A 167 -29.00 19.09 -14.30
CA SER A 167 -29.98 19.48 -13.29
C SER A 167 -30.10 18.50 -12.12
N SER A 168 -29.54 17.29 -12.25
CA SER A 168 -29.54 16.22 -11.25
C SER A 168 -28.25 16.18 -10.42
N GLY A 169 -27.15 16.75 -10.91
CA GLY A 169 -25.89 16.92 -10.18
C GLY A 169 -24.67 17.00 -11.08
N ASP A 170 -23.50 17.02 -10.45
CA ASP A 170 -22.21 16.86 -11.11
C ASP A 170 -21.95 15.37 -11.34
N ILE A 171 -21.68 14.99 -12.58
CA ILE A 171 -21.32 13.61 -12.95
C ILE A 171 -19.81 13.51 -12.97
N ILE A 172 -19.25 12.72 -12.06
CA ILE A 172 -17.80 12.50 -11.96
C ILE A 172 -17.42 11.08 -12.36
N ASP A 173 -16.32 10.95 -13.08
CA ASP A 173 -15.67 9.69 -13.42
C ASP A 173 -15.10 9.01 -12.18
N LEU A 174 -15.20 7.68 -12.14
CA LEU A 174 -14.57 6.85 -11.12
C LEU A 174 -13.61 5.81 -11.73
N GLU A 175 -13.51 5.66 -13.05
CA GLU A 175 -12.63 4.65 -13.66
C GLU A 175 -11.14 4.88 -13.35
N TRP A 176 -10.73 6.13 -13.14
CA TRP A 176 -9.35 6.49 -12.79
C TRP A 176 -8.80 5.80 -11.53
N ARG A 177 -9.66 5.31 -10.64
CA ARG A 177 -9.26 4.67 -9.38
C ARG A 177 -8.44 3.39 -9.58
N GLY A 178 -8.73 2.63 -10.65
CA GLY A 178 -8.13 1.33 -10.93
C GLY A 178 -7.23 1.40 -12.16
N ILE A 179 -5.95 1.68 -11.97
CA ILE A 179 -4.98 1.78 -13.08
C ILE A 179 -3.82 0.81 -12.93
N VAL A 180 -3.27 0.37 -14.06
CA VAL A 180 -2.06 -0.45 -14.11
C VAL A 180 -1.06 0.18 -15.06
N VAL A 181 0.11 0.54 -14.55
CA VAL A 181 1.25 0.95 -15.36
C VAL A 181 2.12 -0.27 -15.62
N GLN A 182 1.95 -0.90 -16.78
CA GLN A 182 2.64 -2.15 -17.09
C GLN A 182 4.10 -1.93 -17.52
N GLU A 183 4.48 -0.76 -18.00
CA GLU A 183 5.79 -0.49 -18.60
C GLU A 183 6.87 -0.07 -17.56
N PRO A 184 8.17 -0.20 -17.89
CA PRO A 184 9.25 0.32 -17.05
C PRO A 184 9.15 1.83 -16.89
N LEU A 185 9.34 2.33 -15.66
CA LEU A 185 9.39 3.76 -15.39
C LEU A 185 10.80 4.14 -14.98
N VAL A 186 11.60 4.56 -15.95
CA VAL A 186 13.01 4.93 -15.71
C VAL A 186 13.11 6.42 -15.41
N VAL A 187 13.57 6.74 -14.22
CA VAL A 187 13.84 8.12 -13.77
C VAL A 187 15.33 8.29 -13.46
N THR A 188 15.79 9.54 -13.43
CA THR A 188 17.14 9.89 -13.00
C THR A 188 17.11 10.30 -11.53
N ALA A 189 17.50 9.39 -10.66
CA ALA A 189 17.57 9.62 -9.23
C ALA A 189 18.86 10.37 -8.84
N PRO A 190 18.78 11.32 -7.88
CA PRO A 190 19.97 11.92 -7.28
C PRO A 190 20.92 10.85 -6.74
N ASP A 191 22.22 11.01 -6.98
CA ASP A 191 23.32 10.17 -6.46
C ASP A 191 23.35 8.69 -6.91
N ILE A 192 22.32 8.21 -7.62
CA ILE A 192 22.20 6.83 -8.12
C ILE A 192 22.20 6.78 -9.65
N GLY A 193 21.68 7.82 -10.31
CA GLY A 193 21.51 7.85 -11.76
C GLY A 193 20.21 7.17 -12.20
N ARG A 194 20.23 6.52 -13.36
CA ARG A 194 19.01 5.94 -13.96
C ARG A 194 18.55 4.73 -13.17
N ILE A 195 17.28 4.72 -12.78
CA ILE A 195 16.65 3.63 -12.05
C ILE A 195 15.22 3.41 -12.55
N ASN A 196 14.84 2.15 -12.77
CA ASN A 196 13.44 1.79 -12.95
C ASN A 196 12.75 1.71 -11.60
N ILE A 197 11.74 2.56 -11.37
CA ILE A 197 11.02 2.62 -10.10
C ILE A 197 9.81 1.70 -10.05
N ASN A 198 9.33 1.21 -11.21
CA ASN A 198 8.10 0.43 -11.27
C ASN A 198 8.34 -1.06 -10.99
N TYR A 199 9.56 -1.56 -11.18
CA TYR A 199 9.88 -2.98 -11.03
C TYR A 199 10.92 -3.23 -9.92
N PRO A 200 10.82 -4.34 -9.18
CA PRO A 200 11.84 -4.73 -8.20
C PRO A 200 13.25 -4.83 -8.79
N ILE A 201 13.38 -5.33 -10.04
CA ILE A 201 14.67 -5.50 -10.71
C ILE A 201 15.42 -4.18 -10.89
N GLY A 202 14.71 -3.05 -10.96
CA GLY A 202 15.31 -1.73 -11.20
C GLY A 202 16.34 -1.32 -10.16
N LEU A 203 16.15 -1.72 -8.91
CA LEU A 203 17.14 -1.51 -7.84
C LEU A 203 18.44 -2.30 -8.10
N LEU A 204 18.31 -3.54 -8.58
CA LEU A 204 19.45 -4.38 -8.94
C LEU A 204 20.11 -3.86 -10.21
N GLU A 205 19.36 -3.37 -11.20
CA GLU A 205 19.94 -2.76 -12.40
C GLU A 205 20.83 -1.56 -12.06
N ALA A 206 20.37 -0.72 -11.13
CA ALA A 206 21.11 0.46 -10.69
C ALA A 206 22.36 0.12 -9.85
N LEU A 207 22.29 -0.88 -8.96
CA LEU A 207 23.34 -1.16 -7.97
C LEU A 207 24.22 -2.37 -8.31
N TYR A 208 23.66 -3.39 -8.96
CA TYR A 208 24.24 -4.71 -9.21
C TYR A 208 23.89 -5.22 -10.62
N PRO A 209 24.27 -4.51 -11.70
CA PRO A 209 23.79 -4.78 -13.06
C PRO A 209 24.11 -6.21 -13.55
N SER A 210 25.24 -6.80 -13.13
CA SER A 210 25.58 -8.20 -13.42
C SER A 210 24.56 -9.20 -12.88
N ILE A 211 24.00 -8.93 -11.70
CA ILE A 211 22.99 -9.76 -11.07
C ILE A 211 21.65 -9.56 -11.75
N ALA A 212 21.29 -8.30 -12.02
CA ALA A 212 20.06 -7.96 -12.73
C ALA A 212 19.98 -8.65 -14.09
N GLU A 213 21.06 -8.60 -14.88
CA GLU A 213 21.12 -9.27 -16.18
C GLU A 213 20.89 -10.80 -16.08
N LYS A 214 21.50 -11.46 -15.09
CA LYS A 214 21.29 -12.91 -14.87
C LYS A 214 19.84 -13.23 -14.51
N LEU A 215 19.23 -12.41 -13.65
CA LEU A 215 17.86 -12.62 -13.19
C LEU A 215 16.83 -12.33 -14.28
N ALA A 216 17.02 -11.25 -15.05
CA ALA A 216 16.17 -10.87 -16.19
C ALA A 216 16.13 -11.98 -17.26
N ASN A 217 17.27 -12.63 -17.51
CA ASN A 217 17.40 -13.73 -18.46
C ASN A 217 16.95 -15.10 -17.92
N SER A 218 16.19 -15.11 -16.82
CA SER A 218 15.72 -16.33 -16.15
C SER A 218 14.22 -16.23 -15.82
N PRO A 219 13.56 -17.32 -15.41
CA PRO A 219 12.16 -17.26 -14.98
C PRO A 219 11.90 -16.30 -13.81
N ALA A 220 12.92 -15.91 -13.05
CA ALA A 220 12.82 -14.92 -11.98
C ALA A 220 12.28 -13.56 -12.46
N SER A 221 12.45 -13.20 -13.74
CA SER A 221 11.92 -11.96 -14.33
C SER A 221 10.40 -11.84 -14.17
N THR A 222 9.66 -12.96 -14.21
CA THR A 222 8.19 -12.96 -14.01
C THR A 222 7.73 -12.37 -12.67
N VAL A 223 8.59 -12.40 -11.65
CA VAL A 223 8.34 -11.78 -10.35
C VAL A 223 9.07 -10.43 -10.24
N LEU A 224 10.29 -10.34 -10.78
CA LEU A 224 11.14 -9.16 -10.66
C LEU A 224 10.80 -8.01 -11.61
N GLU A 225 9.97 -8.26 -12.62
CA GLU A 225 9.39 -7.28 -13.54
C GLU A 225 7.89 -7.07 -13.30
N ASP A 226 7.37 -7.59 -12.18
CA ASP A 226 5.99 -7.38 -11.78
C ASP A 226 5.79 -5.94 -11.25
N PRO A 227 4.96 -5.10 -11.90
CA PRO A 227 4.82 -3.69 -11.55
C PRO A 227 4.35 -3.46 -10.12
N ILE A 228 4.87 -2.41 -9.48
CA ILE A 228 4.39 -1.91 -8.19
C ILE A 228 3.24 -0.93 -8.36
N LEU A 229 3.18 -0.23 -9.50
CA LEU A 229 2.06 0.64 -9.86
C LEU A 229 0.96 -0.18 -10.55
N ASN A 230 0.41 -1.12 -9.79
CA ASN A 230 -0.73 -1.93 -10.15
C ASN A 230 -1.82 -1.71 -9.10
N PHE A 231 -2.84 -0.96 -9.48
CA PHE A 231 -3.95 -0.55 -8.63
C PHE A 231 -5.28 -1.14 -9.12
N ASP A 232 -5.24 -2.23 -9.90
CA ASP A 232 -6.42 -2.88 -10.49
C ASP A 232 -7.42 -3.36 -9.43
N ASP A 233 -6.96 -3.71 -8.23
CA ASP A 233 -7.83 -4.07 -7.10
C ASP A 233 -8.81 -2.93 -6.73
N PHE A 234 -8.42 -1.68 -6.97
CA PHE A 234 -9.30 -0.53 -6.76
C PHE A 234 -10.37 -0.39 -7.84
N ASN A 235 -10.35 -1.19 -8.90
CA ASN A 235 -11.43 -1.31 -9.87
C ASN A 235 -12.57 -2.25 -9.40
N ALA A 236 -12.53 -2.74 -8.17
CA ALA A 236 -13.65 -3.49 -7.58
C ALA A 236 -14.94 -2.64 -7.62
N PRO A 237 -16.11 -3.16 -8.05
CA PRO A 237 -17.31 -2.35 -8.26
C PRO A 237 -17.63 -1.42 -7.08
N MET A 238 -18.05 -0.18 -7.33
CA MET A 238 -18.32 0.83 -6.28
C MET A 238 -19.39 0.37 -5.27
N GLY A 239 -20.25 -0.57 -5.66
CA GLY A 239 -21.19 -1.23 -4.74
C GLY A 239 -20.53 -2.12 -3.67
N SER A 240 -19.29 -2.55 -3.88
CA SER A 240 -18.46 -3.30 -2.92
C SER A 240 -17.65 -2.42 -1.97
N TRP A 241 -17.51 -1.13 -2.27
CA TRP A 241 -16.91 -0.16 -1.37
C TRP A 241 -17.87 0.21 -0.24
N HIS A 242 -17.36 0.40 0.97
CA HIS A 242 -18.15 0.98 2.06
C HIS A 242 -18.38 2.44 1.79
N ARG A 243 -19.62 2.90 1.86
CA ARG A 243 -19.98 4.30 1.72
C ARG A 243 -20.46 4.84 3.03
N LEU A 244 -19.81 5.90 3.50
CA LEU A 244 -20.28 6.77 4.57
C LEU A 244 -20.61 8.13 3.96
N PHE A 245 -21.64 8.81 4.49
CA PHE A 245 -21.82 10.22 4.15
C PHE A 245 -22.24 11.06 5.36
N ASP A 246 -21.71 12.29 5.42
CA ASP A 246 -22.07 13.31 6.40
C ASP A 246 -23.13 14.26 5.81
N PRO A 247 -24.41 14.23 6.26
CA PRO A 247 -25.47 15.11 5.78
C PRO A 247 -25.32 16.58 6.21
N VAL A 248 -24.50 16.89 7.22
CA VAL A 248 -24.41 18.23 7.82
C VAL A 248 -23.10 18.95 7.52
N GLY A 249 -22.19 18.32 6.76
CA GLY A 249 -20.92 18.91 6.33
C GLY A 249 -20.00 19.34 7.48
N THR A 250 -20.32 18.91 8.70
CA THR A 250 -19.67 19.34 9.93
C THR A 250 -18.31 18.67 10.05
N TYR A 251 -18.20 17.41 9.60
CA TYR A 251 -16.95 16.65 9.63
C TYR A 251 -15.89 17.28 8.72
N GLY A 252 -16.22 17.52 7.45
CA GLY A 252 -15.28 18.09 6.47
C GLY A 252 -14.68 19.43 6.91
N THR A 253 -15.53 20.31 7.45
CA THR A 253 -15.09 21.62 7.99
C THR A 253 -14.22 21.47 9.24
N SER A 254 -14.51 20.48 10.10
CA SER A 254 -13.78 20.26 11.36
C SER A 254 -12.37 19.69 11.17
N VAL A 255 -12.13 18.98 10.06
CA VAL A 255 -10.83 18.39 9.71
C VAL A 255 -10.08 19.19 8.64
N GLY A 256 -10.58 20.36 8.24
CA GLY A 256 -9.91 21.24 7.28
C GLY A 256 -9.93 20.74 5.83
N LEU A 257 -10.89 19.90 5.46
CA LEU A 257 -11.09 19.48 4.07
C LEU A 257 -11.72 20.62 3.27
N ASP A 258 -11.23 20.85 2.06
CA ASP A 258 -11.90 21.73 1.10
C ASP A 258 -13.17 21.05 0.59
N THR A 259 -14.32 21.64 0.87
CA THR A 259 -15.61 21.11 0.44
C THR A 259 -16.18 21.84 -0.77
N GLY A 260 -15.49 22.85 -1.33
CA GLY A 260 -16.01 23.62 -2.46
C GLY A 260 -17.36 24.29 -2.21
N GLY A 261 -17.76 24.46 -0.94
CA GLY A 261 -19.09 24.95 -0.55
C GLY A 261 -20.20 23.89 -0.44
N ALA A 262 -19.88 22.60 -0.66
CA ALA A 262 -20.80 21.50 -0.41
C ALA A 262 -21.14 21.35 1.08
N LYS A 263 -22.39 20.98 1.35
CA LYS A 263 -22.91 20.75 2.72
C LYS A 263 -22.99 19.27 3.08
N ALA A 264 -22.67 18.41 2.13
CA ALA A 264 -22.54 16.98 2.33
C ALA A 264 -21.10 16.54 2.00
N LEU A 265 -20.68 15.42 2.57
CA LEU A 265 -19.41 14.78 2.28
C LEU A 265 -19.65 13.28 2.13
N SER A 266 -19.22 12.68 1.01
CA SER A 266 -19.26 11.24 0.81
C SER A 266 -17.87 10.65 0.88
N VAL A 267 -17.74 9.52 1.57
CA VAL A 267 -16.50 8.76 1.72
C VAL A 267 -16.75 7.34 1.28
N TYR A 268 -15.93 6.87 0.36
CA TYR A 268 -15.87 5.48 -0.08
C TYR A 268 -14.58 4.87 0.43
N SER A 269 -14.65 3.72 1.10
CA SER A 269 -13.48 2.96 1.54
C SER A 269 -13.48 1.50 1.05
N LEU A 270 -12.29 0.98 0.77
CA LEU A 270 -12.01 -0.41 0.40
C LEU A 270 -10.85 -0.93 1.24
N GLY A 271 -10.84 -2.24 1.53
CA GLY A 271 -9.75 -2.89 2.26
C GLY A 271 -9.96 -2.98 3.77
N GLU A 272 -11.09 -2.52 4.29
CA GLU A 272 -11.46 -2.72 5.68
C GLU A 272 -11.87 -4.18 5.91
N SER A 273 -10.99 -4.96 6.55
CA SER A 273 -11.37 -6.32 6.97
C SER A 273 -12.57 -6.24 7.93
N SER A 274 -13.67 -6.88 7.55
CA SER A 274 -14.90 -6.89 8.35
C SER A 274 -15.45 -8.31 8.47
N LEU A 275 -16.34 -8.53 9.45
CA LEU A 275 -17.05 -9.81 9.58
C LEU A 275 -17.89 -10.16 8.33
N ARG A 276 -18.19 -9.16 7.48
CA ARG A 276 -18.94 -9.32 6.23
C ARG A 276 -18.02 -9.63 5.04
N GLU A 277 -16.88 -8.96 4.94
CA GLU A 277 -15.98 -9.04 3.77
C GLU A 277 -14.86 -10.07 3.93
N GLY A 278 -14.62 -10.55 5.14
CA GLY A 278 -13.50 -11.46 5.43
C GLY A 278 -12.19 -10.70 5.64
N ALA A 279 -11.11 -11.46 5.80
CA ALA A 279 -9.77 -10.90 5.93
C ALA A 279 -9.17 -10.70 4.54
N HIS A 280 -8.74 -9.48 4.22
CA HIS A 280 -7.93 -9.26 3.04
C HIS A 280 -6.53 -9.84 3.28
N THR A 281 -6.03 -10.61 2.32
CA THR A 281 -4.74 -11.31 2.41
C THR A 281 -3.72 -10.68 1.48
N GLU A 282 -2.45 -10.85 1.81
CA GLU A 282 -1.36 -10.49 0.90
C GLU A 282 -1.41 -11.30 -0.40
N THR A 283 -0.96 -10.67 -1.49
CA THR A 283 -0.76 -11.33 -2.77
C THR A 283 0.68 -11.79 -2.87
N GLU A 284 0.87 -13.08 -3.15
CA GLU A 284 2.18 -13.71 -3.26
C GLU A 284 2.46 -14.14 -4.71
N LYS A 285 3.72 -14.04 -5.13
CA LYS A 285 4.20 -14.63 -6.39
C LYS A 285 5.54 -15.31 -6.17
N ASP A 286 5.72 -16.45 -6.82
CA ASP A 286 6.93 -17.26 -6.75
C ASP A 286 7.46 -17.59 -8.15
N ALA A 287 8.77 -17.60 -8.27
CA ALA A 287 9.47 -18.09 -9.45
C ALA A 287 10.73 -18.84 -9.04
N ASP A 288 10.94 -20.01 -9.64
CA ASP A 288 12.17 -20.78 -9.52
C ASP A 288 13.03 -20.61 -10.77
N ALA A 289 14.32 -20.37 -10.56
CA ALA A 289 15.31 -20.15 -11.61
C ALA A 289 16.59 -20.93 -11.30
N THR A 290 17.43 -21.11 -12.32
CA THR A 290 18.79 -21.61 -12.15
C THR A 290 19.76 -20.55 -12.64
N ILE A 291 20.59 -20.02 -11.75
CA ILE A 291 21.59 -19.00 -12.06
C ILE A 291 22.98 -19.57 -11.80
N ASP A 292 23.83 -19.59 -12.82
CA ASP A 292 25.19 -20.15 -12.76
C ASP A 292 25.24 -21.58 -12.17
N GLY A 293 24.21 -22.39 -12.46
CA GLY A 293 24.07 -23.76 -11.96
C GLY A 293 23.53 -23.88 -10.53
N ALA A 294 23.25 -22.77 -9.84
CA ALA A 294 22.62 -22.75 -8.52
C ALA A 294 21.10 -22.53 -8.63
N GLN A 295 20.33 -23.24 -7.81
CA GLN A 295 18.88 -23.03 -7.70
C GLN A 295 18.59 -21.70 -7.00
N VAL A 296 17.71 -20.89 -7.57
CA VAL A 296 17.31 -19.60 -7.01
C VAL A 296 15.79 -19.54 -6.96
N ASN A 297 15.23 -19.19 -5.80
CA ASN A 297 13.79 -18.97 -5.65
C ASN A 297 13.55 -17.48 -5.39
N VAL A 298 12.69 -16.86 -6.17
CA VAL A 298 12.25 -15.49 -5.97
C VAL A 298 10.81 -15.51 -5.51
N HIS A 299 10.56 -14.91 -4.36
CA HIS A 299 9.25 -14.80 -3.74
C HIS A 299 8.93 -13.33 -3.51
N SER A 300 7.77 -12.85 -3.94
CA SER A 300 7.31 -11.49 -3.66
C SER A 300 6.00 -11.48 -2.90
N THR A 301 5.86 -10.52 -1.98
CA THR A 301 4.61 -10.23 -1.27
C THR A 301 4.19 -8.78 -1.51
N THR A 302 2.89 -8.59 -1.75
CA THR A 302 2.23 -7.29 -1.85
C THR A 302 1.13 -7.23 -0.78
N PRO A 303 1.08 -6.18 0.06
CA PRO A 303 0.02 -6.02 1.05
C PRO A 303 -1.38 -6.03 0.41
N PRO A 304 -2.42 -6.39 1.17
CA PRO A 304 -3.79 -6.24 0.70
C PRO A 304 -4.12 -4.77 0.42
N PRO A 305 -4.95 -4.48 -0.61
CA PRO A 305 -5.30 -3.13 -1.01
C PRO A 305 -6.10 -2.41 0.08
N SER A 306 -5.74 -1.16 0.39
CA SER A 306 -6.54 -0.27 1.22
C SER A 306 -6.73 1.08 0.54
N GLY A 307 -7.97 1.55 0.41
CA GLY A 307 -8.28 2.74 -0.39
C GLY A 307 -9.34 3.61 0.26
N GLN A 308 -9.25 4.92 0.04
CA GLN A 308 -10.28 5.88 0.40
C GLN A 308 -10.44 6.97 -0.67
N ILE A 309 -11.68 7.18 -1.12
CA ILE A 309 -12.07 8.28 -2.00
C ILE A 309 -13.06 9.15 -1.24
N THR A 310 -12.70 10.42 -1.07
CA THR A 310 -13.56 11.43 -0.46
C THR A 310 -14.08 12.35 -1.54
N ILE A 311 -15.39 12.61 -1.55
CA ILE A 311 -16.06 13.46 -2.54
C ILE A 311 -16.84 14.54 -1.79
N ALA A 312 -16.56 15.81 -2.12
CA ALA A 312 -17.34 16.94 -1.64
C ALA A 312 -18.74 16.92 -2.28
N GLY A 313 -19.77 16.75 -1.46
CA GLY A 313 -21.16 16.54 -1.87
C GLY A 313 -21.70 15.17 -1.44
N TYR A 314 -22.99 14.97 -1.68
CA TYR A 314 -23.63 13.67 -1.60
C TYR A 314 -23.39 12.95 -2.93
N ALA A 315 -22.56 11.91 -2.90
CA ALA A 315 -22.24 11.10 -4.06
C ALA A 315 -23.09 9.82 -4.08
N ASN A 316 -23.71 9.57 -5.23
CA ASN A 316 -24.38 8.31 -5.52
C ASN A 316 -23.73 7.66 -6.73
N HIS A 317 -23.08 6.51 -6.52
CA HIS A 317 -22.46 5.78 -7.61
C HIS A 317 -23.53 5.19 -8.52
N GLN A 318 -23.21 5.10 -9.80
CA GLN A 318 -23.99 4.44 -10.83
C GLN A 318 -23.04 3.73 -11.78
N GLU A 319 -23.57 2.71 -12.44
CA GLU A 319 -22.87 1.96 -13.47
C GLU A 319 -23.69 2.04 -14.75
N ASN A 320 -23.04 2.37 -15.87
CA ASN A 320 -23.67 2.32 -17.19
C ASN A 320 -22.68 1.71 -18.19
N GLU A 321 -23.12 0.66 -18.90
CA GLU A 321 -22.30 -0.05 -19.89
C GLU A 321 -20.93 -0.52 -19.37
N GLY A 322 -20.83 -0.80 -18.06
CA GLY A 322 -19.59 -1.22 -17.40
C GLY A 322 -18.68 -0.09 -16.95
N ALA A 323 -19.04 1.18 -17.20
CA ALA A 323 -18.35 2.34 -16.65
C ALA A 323 -19.04 2.82 -15.36
N GLU A 324 -18.25 3.06 -14.32
CA GLU A 324 -18.68 3.56 -13.02
C GLU A 324 -18.44 5.07 -12.91
N PHE A 325 -19.47 5.77 -12.48
CA PHE A 325 -19.44 7.20 -12.23
C PHE A 325 -20.24 7.52 -10.96
N ALA A 326 -20.09 8.72 -10.42
CA ALA A 326 -20.98 9.21 -9.37
C ALA A 326 -21.74 10.45 -9.82
N ILE A 327 -23.03 10.50 -9.47
CA ILE A 327 -23.79 11.75 -9.50
C ILE A 327 -23.65 12.40 -8.12
N VAL A 328 -23.18 13.63 -8.10
CA VAL A 328 -22.83 14.38 -6.90
C VAL A 328 -23.72 15.61 -6.77
N THR A 329 -24.36 15.75 -5.62
CA THR A 329 -25.17 16.93 -5.29
C THR A 329 -24.59 17.67 -4.08
N ALA A 330 -24.71 19.00 -4.05
CA ALA A 330 -24.19 19.79 -2.93
C ALA A 330 -24.86 19.47 -1.58
N GLU A 331 -26.10 18.99 -1.61
CA GLU A 331 -26.90 18.59 -0.45
C GLU A 331 -27.41 17.16 -0.63
N ALA A 332 -27.58 16.42 0.47
CA ALA A 332 -28.16 15.08 0.44
C ALA A 332 -29.67 15.13 0.21
N PRO A 333 -30.25 14.21 -0.58
CA PRO A 333 -31.69 14.12 -0.75
C PRO A 333 -32.38 13.70 0.55
N ALA A 334 -33.65 14.09 0.71
CA ALA A 334 -34.43 13.74 1.89
C ALA A 334 -34.54 12.21 2.05
N GLY A 335 -34.20 11.71 3.25
CA GLY A 335 -34.27 10.27 3.57
C GLY A 335 -33.07 9.44 3.12
N ALA A 336 -31.99 10.07 2.64
CA ALA A 336 -30.75 9.38 2.27
C ALA A 336 -30.15 8.58 3.44
N GLN A 337 -29.68 7.36 3.16
CA GLN A 337 -29.07 6.45 4.14
C GLN A 337 -27.59 6.77 4.36
N THR A 338 -27.24 7.21 5.57
CA THR A 338 -25.90 7.73 5.95
C THR A 338 -24.75 6.72 5.85
N SER A 339 -25.07 5.42 5.75
CA SER A 339 -24.07 4.36 5.60
C SER A 339 -24.62 3.18 4.81
N THR A 340 -23.81 2.56 3.96
CA THR A 340 -24.08 1.21 3.46
C THR A 340 -23.74 0.18 4.54
N GLY A 341 -24.56 -0.87 4.70
CA GLY A 341 -24.31 -1.93 5.68
C GLY A 341 -25.03 -1.82 7.02
N GLY A 342 -26.19 -1.15 7.06
CA GLY A 342 -26.99 -0.94 8.26
C GLY A 342 -26.89 -2.09 9.27
N PHE A 343 -26.55 -1.75 10.52
CA PHE A 343 -26.54 -2.72 11.61
C PHE A 343 -27.85 -3.52 11.53
N PRO A 344 -27.81 -4.86 11.39
CA PRO A 344 -29.03 -5.63 11.29
C PRO A 344 -29.90 -5.26 12.49
N ILE A 345 -31.19 -4.95 12.28
CA ILE A 345 -32.11 -4.62 13.38
C ILE A 345 -32.05 -5.71 14.46
N GLN A 346 -31.76 -6.95 14.08
CA GLN A 346 -31.49 -8.08 14.97
C GLN A 346 -30.32 -7.83 15.95
N VAL A 347 -29.21 -7.23 15.54
CA VAL A 347 -28.08 -6.90 16.42
C VAL A 347 -28.45 -5.78 17.39
N LEU A 348 -29.16 -4.75 16.92
CA LEU A 348 -29.68 -3.68 17.78
C LEU A 348 -30.71 -4.21 18.80
N LEU A 349 -31.55 -5.16 18.40
CA LEU A 349 -32.49 -5.85 19.29
C LEU A 349 -31.78 -6.74 20.30
N VAL A 350 -30.68 -7.41 19.93
CA VAL A 350 -29.85 -8.19 20.86
C VAL A 350 -29.17 -7.28 21.89
N LEU A 351 -28.56 -6.19 21.46
CA LEU A 351 -27.95 -5.21 22.36
C LEU A 351 -28.99 -4.53 23.27
N GLY A 352 -30.14 -4.15 22.72
CA GLY A 352 -31.27 -3.63 23.48
C GLY A 352 -31.82 -4.64 24.48
N GLY A 353 -31.91 -5.92 24.09
CA GLY A 353 -32.30 -7.03 24.96
C GLY A 353 -31.32 -7.28 26.10
N MET A 354 -30.01 -7.23 25.83
CA MET A 354 -28.97 -7.36 26.85
C MET A 354 -28.99 -6.19 27.84
N MET A 355 -29.15 -4.96 27.35
CA MET A 355 -29.27 -3.77 28.20
C MET A 355 -30.52 -3.83 29.08
N GLY A 356 -31.65 -4.31 28.54
CA GLY A 356 -32.87 -4.56 29.30
C GLY A 356 -32.69 -5.60 30.40
N ALA A 357 -31.99 -6.70 30.11
CA ALA A 357 -31.69 -7.74 31.08
C ALA A 357 -30.78 -7.23 32.21
N VAL A 358 -29.76 -6.43 31.89
CA VAL A 358 -28.89 -5.78 32.88
C VAL A 358 -29.67 -4.82 33.78
N ALA A 359 -30.57 -4.01 33.21
CA ALA A 359 -31.41 -3.09 33.98
C ALA A 359 -32.33 -3.84 34.97
N ILE A 360 -32.95 -4.94 34.54
CA ILE A 360 -33.79 -5.78 35.40
C ILE A 360 -32.94 -6.43 36.50
N PHE A 361 -31.75 -6.94 36.18
CA PHE A 361 -30.85 -7.55 37.14
C PHE A 361 -30.38 -6.56 38.21
N VAL A 362 -30.06 -5.32 37.82
CA VAL A 362 -29.70 -4.24 38.75
C VAL A 362 -30.89 -3.89 39.67
N LEU A 363 -32.11 -3.78 39.13
CA LEU A 363 -33.31 -3.50 39.92
C LEU A 363 -33.65 -4.62 40.92
N LEU A 364 -33.44 -5.88 40.54
CA LEU A 364 -33.64 -7.03 41.43
C LEU A 364 -32.55 -7.11 42.51
N LYS A 365 -31.31 -6.76 42.18
CA LYS A 365 -30.19 -6.72 43.13
C LYS A 365 -30.30 -5.55 44.11
N ALA A 366 -30.82 -4.40 43.67
CA ALA A 366 -31.03 -3.22 44.52
C ALA A 366 -32.22 -3.33 45.50
N ARG A 367 -33.03 -4.40 45.40
CA ARG A 367 -34.13 -4.73 46.31
C ARG A 367 -33.74 -5.72 47.44
N LYS A 368 -32.47 -6.10 47.53
CA LYS A 368 -31.86 -6.72 48.72
C LYS A 368 -30.91 -5.72 49.35
#